data_AF-A0A7Y5DJA9-F1
#
_entry.id   AF-A0A7Y5DJA9-F1
#
_cell.length_a   1.000
_cell.length_b   1.000
_cell.length_c   1.000
_cell.angle_alpha   90.00
_cell.angle_beta   90.00
_cell.angle_gamma   90.00
#
_symmetry.space_group_name_H-M   'P 1'
#
loop_
_entity.id
_entity.type
_entity.pdbx_description
1 polymer ?
#
loop_
_entity_poly.entity_id
_entity_poly.type
_entity_poly.pdbx_seq_one_letter_code
_entity_poly.pdbx_strand_id
1 'polypeptide(L)' 'MNEFEIDKKQMRRAFSRAASSYDATAVLQREVCTRMLERLEYIRLQPSRILDVGSGTGWG' A
#
# COMPACT_ATOMS: atom_id res chain seq x y z
N MET A 1 23.37 3.04 18.29
CA MET A 1 22.84 2.89 16.92
C MET A 1 21.79 1.80 17.00
N ASN A 2 20.53 2.11 16.72
CA ASN A 2 19.45 1.16 16.94
C ASN A 2 19.46 0.12 15.81
N GLU A 3 19.61 -1.16 16.14
CA GLU A 3 19.78 -2.26 15.18
C GLU A 3 18.54 -2.48 14.27
N PHE A 4 17.44 -1.78 14.60
CA PHE A 4 16.17 -1.81 13.90
C PHE A 4 15.86 -0.54 13.09
N GLU A 5 16.82 0.38 12.92
CA GLU A 5 16.58 1.56 12.09
C GLU A 5 16.54 1.21 10.60
N ILE A 6 15.34 1.31 10.02
CA ILE A 6 15.14 1.15 8.59
C ILE A 6 15.62 2.41 7.87
N ASP A 7 16.60 2.26 6.97
CA ASP A 7 16.97 3.34 6.04
C ASP A 7 15.81 3.61 5.07
N LYS A 8 15.10 4.70 5.30
CA LYS A 8 13.96 5.15 4.49
C LYS A 8 14.34 5.34 3.01
N LYS A 9 15.57 5.77 2.71
CA LYS A 9 16.02 5.95 1.32
C LYS A 9 16.23 4.60 0.64
N GLN A 10 16.83 3.65 1.35
CA GLN A 10 17.04 2.29 0.85
C GLN A 10 15.70 1.56 0.66
N MET A 11 14.79 1.68 1.63
CA MET A 11 13.43 1.15 1.56
C MET A 11 12.71 1.67 0.30
N ARG A 12 12.67 2.99 0.11
CA ARG A 12 12.05 3.60 -1.07
C ARG A 12 12.63 3.07 -2.38
N ARG A 13 13.97 2.96 -2.47
CA ARG A 13 14.64 2.43 -3.66
C ARG A 13 14.27 0.97 -3.93
N ALA A 14 14.14 0.15 -2.90
CA ALA A 14 13.72 -1.24 -3.04
C ALA A 14 12.30 -1.34 -3.61
N PHE A 15 11.34 -0.59 -3.05
CA PHE A 15 9.97 -0.51 -3.57
C PHE A 15 9.92 0.02 -5.01
N SER A 16 10.64 1.10 -5.32
CA SER A 16 10.65 1.65 -6.69
C SER A 16 11.22 0.68 -7.73
N ARG A 17 12.26 -0.10 -7.39
CA ARG A 17 12.81 -1.11 -8.30
C ARG A 17 11.87 -2.28 -8.51
N ALA A 18 11.18 -2.69 -7.45
CA ALA A 18 10.27 -3.82 -7.53
C ALA A 18 8.97 -3.47 -8.28
N ALA A 19 8.61 -2.19 -8.40
CA ALA A 19 7.32 -1.72 -8.94
C ALA A 19 6.84 -2.44 -10.21
N SER A 20 7.72 -2.71 -11.17
CA SER A 20 7.35 -3.39 -12.44
C SER A 20 7.03 -4.87 -12.30
N SER A 21 7.52 -5.54 -11.25
CA SER A 21 7.28 -6.97 -10.98
C SER A 21 6.53 -7.19 -9.66
N TYR A 22 6.22 -6.12 -8.93
CA TYR A 22 5.71 -6.16 -7.56
C TYR A 22 4.34 -6.82 -7.51
N ASP A 23 3.50 -6.48 -8.47
CA ASP A 23 2.15 -7.00 -8.63
C ASP A 23 2.11 -8.53 -8.79
N ALA A 24 3.18 -9.17 -9.29
CA ALA A 24 3.25 -10.62 -9.41
C ALA A 24 3.44 -11.32 -8.05
N THR A 25 3.97 -10.61 -7.03
CA THR A 25 4.24 -11.15 -5.69
C THR A 25 3.38 -10.51 -4.58
N ALA A 26 2.54 -9.52 -4.93
CA ALA A 26 1.76 -8.70 -3.98
C ALA A 26 0.51 -9.39 -3.39
N VAL A 27 0.48 -10.73 -3.33
CA VAL A 27 -0.71 -11.51 -2.90
C VAL A 27 -1.22 -11.04 -1.52
N LEU A 28 -0.32 -10.87 -0.55
CA LEU A 28 -0.69 -10.40 0.78
C LEU A 28 -1.26 -8.98 0.77
N GLN A 29 -0.68 -8.07 -0.02
CA GLN A 29 -1.16 -6.69 -0.10
C GLN A 29 -2.53 -6.58 -0.75
N ARG A 30 -2.78 -7.38 -1.79
CA ARG A 30 -4.10 -7.45 -2.43
C ARG A 30 -5.15 -7.93 -1.44
N GLU A 31 -4.87 -9.01 -0.72
CA GLU A 31 -5.79 -9.54 0.30
C GLU A 31 -6.08 -8.51 1.40
N VAL A 32 -5.05 -7.82 1.90
CA VAL A 32 -5.22 -6.76 2.91
C VAL A 32 -6.04 -5.60 2.36
N CYS A 33 -5.77 -5.16 1.13
CA CYS A 33 -6.51 -4.10 0.45
C CYS A 33 -8.00 -4.47 0.32
N THR A 34 -8.31 -5.66 -0.20
CA THR A 34 -9.69 -6.15 -0.31
C THR A 34 -10.41 -6.14 1.03
N ARG A 35 -9.81 -6.71 2.08
CA ARG A 35 -10.43 -6.71 3.43
C ARG A 35 -10.61 -5.31 4.03
N MET A 36 -9.75 -4.35 3.66
CA MET A 36 -9.90 -2.96 4.12
C MET A 36 -11.01 -2.25 3.36
N LEU A 37 -11.14 -2.49 2.05
CA LEU A 37 -12.24 -1.96 1.25
C LEU A 37 -13.60 -2.51 1.72
N GLU A 38 -13.69 -3.80 2.04
CA GLU A 38 -14.91 -4.41 2.62
C GLU A 38 -15.34 -3.72 3.92
N ARG A 39 -14.38 -3.25 4.74
CA ARG A 39 -14.72 -2.51 5.97
C ARG A 39 -15.33 -1.14 5.69
N LEU A 40 -15.05 -0.54 4.53
CA LEU A 40 -15.63 0.73 4.12
C LEU A 40 -17.11 0.58 3.75
N GLU A 41 -17.59 -0.63 3.43
CA GLU A 41 -19.02 -0.86 3.14
C GLU A 41 -19.93 -0.52 4.32
N TYR A 42 -19.43 -0.65 5.56
CA TYR A 42 -20.16 -0.26 6.77
C TYR A 42 -20.09 1.24 7.07
N ILE A 43 -19.23 1.99 6.37
CA ILE A 43 -19.06 3.42 6.57
C ILE A 43 -20.09 4.17 5.74
N ARG A 44 -20.97 4.92 6.42
CA ARG A 44 -22.04 5.72 5.77
C ARG A 44 -21.56 7.08 5.25
N LEU A 45 -20.32 7.46 5.58
CA LEU A 45 -19.73 8.71 5.12
C LEU A 45 -19.49 8.63 3.60
N GLN A 46 -20.02 9.59 2.86
CA GLN A 46 -19.81 9.73 1.41
C GLN A 46 -18.94 10.97 1.13
N PRO A 47 -17.61 10.85 1.23
CA PRO A 47 -16.73 11.98 0.98
C PRO A 47 -16.73 12.34 -0.51
N SER A 48 -16.78 13.64 -0.83
CA SER A 48 -16.67 14.11 -2.22
C SER A 48 -15.24 14.03 -2.78
N ARG A 49 -14.23 13.80 -1.93
CA ARG A 49 -12.81 13.68 -2.29
C ARG A 49 -12.11 12.66 -1.40
N ILE A 50 -11.28 11.83 -2.01
CA ILE A 50 -10.47 10.82 -1.34
C ILE A 50 -9.01 11.03 -1.74
N LEU A 51 -8.09 10.89 -0.79
CA LEU A 51 -6.65 10.87 -1.02
C LEU A 51 -6.13 9.50 -0.59
N ASP A 52 -5.58 8.74 -1.53
CA ASP A 52 -4.82 7.52 -1.22
C ASP A 52 -3.33 7.85 -1.09
N VAL A 53 -2.74 7.51 0.05
CA VAL A 53 -1.35 7.79 0.37
C VAL A 53 -0.56 6.50 0.35
N GLY A 54 0.40 6.39 -0.57
CA GLY A 54 1.21 5.18 -0.70
C GLY A 54 0.54 4.11 -1.56
N SER A 55 -0.24 4.51 -2.56
CA SER A 55 -0.98 3.66 -3.50
C SER A 55 -0.14 2.66 -4.31
N GLY A 56 1.19 2.73 -4.22
CA GLY A 56 2.10 1.82 -4.91
C GLY A 56 1.91 1.89 -6.44
N THR A 57 1.48 0.78 -7.03
CA THR A 57 1.19 0.65 -8.48
C THR A 57 -0.22 1.11 -8.85
N GLY A 58 -1.06 1.51 -7.88
CA GLY A 58 -2.43 1.99 -8.13
C GLY A 58 -3.45 0.87 -8.38
N TRP A 59 -3.22 -0.31 -7.80
CA TRP A 59 -4.13 -1.46 -7.93
C TRP A 59 -5.43 -1.31 -7.13
N GLY A 60 -5.38 -0.66 -5.96
CA GLY A 60 -6.49 -0.49 -5.02
C GLY A 60 -7.25 0.81 -5.21
#